data_AF-A0A6J1VRY8-F1
#
_entry.id   AF-A0A6J1VRY8-F1
#
_cell.length_a   1.000
_cell.length_b   1.000
_cell.length_c   1.000
_cell.angle_alpha   90.00
_cell.angle_beta   90.00
_cell.angle_gamma   90.00
#
_symmetry.space_group_name_H-M   'P 1'
#
loop_
_entity.id
_entity.type
_entity.pdbx_description
1 polymer ?
#
loop_
_entity_poly.entity_id
_entity_poly.type
_entity_poly.pdbx_seq_one_letter_code
_entity_poly.pdbx_strand_id
1 'polypeptide(L)'
;MQRVAIVTGATSGIGSALCERLLQEDENIHICLACRNMDKANATRDNLLSSFPRAHISIVKIDVGRLESVLRAAQEIKMRYGEENGTWMSS
;
A
#
# COMPACT_ATOMS: atom_id res chain seq x y z
N MET A 1 0.30 15.38 -8.41
CA MET A 1 0.78 14.48 -7.35
C MET A 1 -0.32 13.48 -7.03
N GLN A 2 -0.11 12.19 -7.29
CA GLN A 2 -1.01 11.15 -6.77
C GLN A 2 -0.66 10.90 -5.31
N ARG A 3 -1.65 10.96 -4.41
CA ARG A 3 -1.43 10.68 -2.99
C ARG A 3 -1.41 9.18 -2.76
N VAL A 4 -0.41 8.69 -2.05
CA VAL A 4 -0.27 7.28 -1.70
C VAL A 4 -0.34 7.15 -0.18
N ALA A 5 -1.29 6.38 0.32
CA ALA A 5 -1.40 6.02 1.73
C ALA A 5 -0.89 4.59 1.95
N ILE A 6 0.21 4.47 2.70
CA ILE A 6 0.78 3.17 3.07
C ILE A 6 0.22 2.78 4.42
N VAL A 7 -0.54 1.69 4.46
CA VAL A 7 -1.22 1.24 5.69
C VAL A 7 -0.61 -0.07 6.15
N THR A 8 0.08 -0.05 7.28
CA THR A 8 0.58 -1.25 7.94
C THR A 8 -0.53 -1.93 8.75
N GLY A 9 -0.61 -3.26 8.71
CA GLY A 9 -1.67 -3.99 9.45
C GLY A 9 -3.08 -3.79 8.88
N ALA A 10 -3.18 -3.40 7.61
CA ALA A 10 -4.44 -3.09 6.92
C ALA A 10 -5.45 -4.25 6.86
N THR A 11 -5.02 -5.48 7.15
CA THR A 11 -5.84 -6.70 7.07
C THR A 11 -6.64 -7.01 8.34
N SER A 12 -6.64 -6.11 9.32
CA SER A 12 -7.41 -6.23 10.57
C SER A 12 -8.44 -5.11 10.68
N GLY A 13 -9.45 -5.26 11.56
CA GLY A 13 -10.67 -4.44 11.54
C GLY A 13 -10.44 -2.92 11.42
N ILE A 14 -9.52 -2.36 12.20
CA ILE A 14 -9.21 -0.92 12.16
C ILE A 14 -8.53 -0.53 10.84
N GLY A 15 -7.58 -1.34 10.37
CA GLY A 15 -6.85 -1.09 9.14
C GLY A 15 -7.74 -1.13 7.90
N SER A 16 -8.68 -2.07 7.83
CA SER A 16 -9.66 -2.17 6.73
C SER A 16 -10.60 -0.98 6.74
N ALA A 17 -11.17 -0.65 7.91
CA ALA A 17 -12.07 0.50 8.05
C ALA A 17 -11.39 1.84 7.70
N LEU A 18 -10.10 1.98 8.05
CA LEU A 18 -9.31 3.14 7.64
C LEU A 18 -9.17 3.22 6.12
N CYS A 19 -8.87 2.10 5.44
CA CYS A 19 -8.76 2.08 3.97
C CYS A 19 -10.09 2.44 3.31
N GLU A 20 -11.20 1.90 3.79
CA GLU A 20 -12.55 2.26 3.33
C GLU A 20 -12.81 3.75 3.51
N ARG A 21 -12.52 4.30 4.69
CA ARG A 21 -12.73 5.72 4.95
C ARG A 21 -11.89 6.61 4.05
N LEU A 22 -10.63 6.26 3.82
CA LEU A 22 -9.75 7.00 2.91
C LEU A 22 -10.30 6.99 1.47
N LEU A 23 -10.79 5.86 0.99
CA LEU A 23 -11.39 5.73 -0.34
C LEU A 23 -12.74 6.45 -0.47
N GLN A 24 -13.50 6.59 0.63
CA GLN A 24 -14.72 7.41 0.66
C GLN A 24 -14.42 8.91 0.56
N GLU A 25 -13.32 9.36 1.17
CA GLU A 25 -12.91 10.78 1.17
C GLU A 25 -12.22 11.17 -0.13
N ASP A 26 -11.44 10.26 -0.73
CA ASP A 26 -10.73 10.48 -1.99
C ASP A 26 -10.65 9.19 -2.80
N GLU A 27 -11.45 9.07 -3.86
CA GLU A 27 -11.46 7.90 -4.74
C GLU A 27 -10.16 7.74 -5.56
N ASN A 28 -9.35 8.79 -5.66
CA ASN A 28 -8.10 8.80 -6.44
C ASN A 28 -6.86 8.49 -5.58
N ILE A 29 -7.04 8.31 -4.26
CA ILE A 29 -5.94 7.93 -3.38
C ILE A 29 -5.48 6.51 -3.71
N HIS A 30 -4.16 6.31 -3.77
CA HIS A 30 -3.58 4.98 -3.88
C HIS A 30 -3.41 4.39 -2.48
N ILE A 31 -4.11 3.30 -2.17
CA ILE A 31 -3.91 2.55 -0.93
C ILE A 31 -2.85 1.46 -1.13
N CYS A 32 -1.77 1.51 -0.37
CA CYS A 32 -0.76 0.46 -0.33
C CYS A 32 -0.91 -0.36 0.97
N LEU A 33 -1.47 -1.56 0.85
CA LEU A 33 -1.64 -2.51 1.95
C LEU A 33 -0.30 -3.17 2.29
N ALA A 34 0.33 -2.73 3.37
CA ALA A 34 1.61 -3.25 3.84
C ALA A 34 1.37 -4.29 4.95
N CYS A 35 1.54 -5.57 4.66
CA CYS A 35 1.21 -6.62 5.62
C CYS A 35 2.01 -7.92 5.45
N ARG A 36 2.04 -8.73 6.52
CA ARG A 36 2.80 -9.99 6.57
C ARG A 36 2.10 -11.13 5.82
N ASN A 37 0.78 -11.19 5.94
CA ASN A 37 -0.05 -12.24 5.37
C ASN A 37 -0.70 -11.73 4.07
N MET A 38 -0.19 -12.23 2.93
CA MET A 38 -0.64 -11.81 1.60
C MET A 38 -2.06 -12.30 1.28
N ASP A 39 -2.48 -13.46 1.80
CA ASP A 39 -3.83 -13.98 1.55
C ASP A 39 -4.89 -13.07 2.17
N LYS A 40 -4.66 -12.64 3.42
CA LYS A 40 -5.53 -11.65 4.06
C LYS A 40 -5.48 -10.30 3.36
N ALA A 41 -4.31 -9.91 2.83
CA ALA A 41 -4.15 -8.68 2.07
C ALA A 41 -4.98 -8.68 0.78
N ASN A 42 -4.93 -9.80 0.04
CA ASN A 42 -5.71 -9.99 -1.18
C ASN A 42 -7.21 -9.98 -0.86
N ALA A 43 -7.65 -10.68 0.20
CA ALA A 43 -9.04 -10.65 0.62
C ALA A 43 -9.51 -9.23 0.97
N THR A 44 -8.72 -8.46 1.72
CA THR A 44 -9.03 -7.05 2.01
C THR A 44 -9.08 -6.22 0.73
N ARG A 45 -8.12 -6.37 -0.19
CA ARG A 45 -8.11 -5.67 -1.48
C ARG A 45 -9.38 -5.98 -2.27
N ASP A 46 -9.75 -7.25 -2.39
CA ASP A 46 -10.89 -7.68 -3.20
C ASP A 46 -12.21 -7.16 -2.61
N ASN A 47 -12.33 -7.15 -1.28
CA ASN A 47 -13.45 -6.51 -0.58
C ASN A 47 -13.53 -5.01 -0.85
N LEU A 48 -12.40 -4.30 -0.78
CA LEU A 48 -12.33 -2.86 -1.08
C LEU A 48 -12.69 -2.59 -2.54
N LEU A 49 -12.19 -3.39 -3.49
CA LEU A 49 -12.49 -3.25 -4.91
C LEU A 49 -13.96 -3.56 -5.24
N SER A 50 -14.63 -4.42 -4.47
CA SER A 50 -16.07 -4.64 -4.61
C SER A 50 -16.88 -3.39 -4.29
N SER A 51 -16.43 -2.56 -3.35
CA SER A 51 -17.09 -1.31 -2.94
C SER A 51 -16.59 -0.10 -3.73
N PHE A 52 -15.33 -0.12 -4.15
CA PHE A 52 -14.65 0.95 -4.87
C PHE A 52 -13.95 0.40 -6.13
N PRO A 53 -14.70 0.13 -7.22
CA PRO A 53 -14.16 -0.55 -8.41
C PRO A 53 -13.04 0.20 -9.14
N ARG A 54 -12.90 1.50 -8.90
CA ARG A 54 -11.86 2.37 -9.50
C ARG A 54 -10.69 2.62 -8.55
N ALA A 55 -10.72 2.09 -7.33
CA ALA A 55 -9.67 2.33 -6.35
C ALA A 55 -8.32 1.76 -6.80
N HIS A 56 -7.27 2.53 -6.57
CA HIS A 56 -5.90 2.08 -6.79
C HIS A 56 -5.38 1.40 -5.52
N ILE A 57 -5.29 0.07 -5.52
CA ILE A 57 -4.87 -0.69 -4.34
C ILE A 57 -3.70 -1.61 -4.69
N SER A 58 -2.56 -1.40 -4.04
CA SER A 58 -1.38 -2.25 -4.13
C SER A 58 -1.16 -3.00 -2.82
N ILE A 59 -0.43 -4.11 -2.89
CA ILE A 59 -0.01 -4.86 -1.71
C ILE A 59 1.51 -4.91 -1.69
N VAL A 60 2.10 -4.68 -0.51
CA VAL A 60 3.53 -4.86 -0.24
C VAL A 60 3.67 -5.81 0.95
N LYS A 61 4.49 -6.85 0.78
CA LYS A 61 4.78 -7.78 1.86
C LYS A 61 5.75 -7.14 2.84
N ILE A 62 5.34 -7.00 4.10
CA ILE A 62 6.23 -6.54 5.17
C ILE A 62 6.01 -7.35 6.43
N ASP A 63 7.11 -7.80 7.02
CA ASP A 63 7.16 -8.32 8.38
C ASP A 63 7.88 -7.32 9.26
N VAL A 64 7.12 -6.55 10.04
CA VAL A 64 7.66 -5.53 10.97
C VAL A 64 8.48 -6.14 12.11
N GLY A 65 8.39 -7.45 12.34
CA GLY A 65 9.25 -8.17 13.28
C GLY A 65 10.65 -8.49 12.72
N ARG A 66 10.90 -8.24 11.42
CA ARG A 66 12.17 -8.55 10.74
C ARG A 66 12.72 -7.32 10.02
N LEU A 67 13.83 -6.77 10.53
CA LEU A 67 14.46 -5.57 9.96
C LEU A 67 14.75 -5.70 8.45
N GLU A 68 15.29 -6.83 7.99
CA GLU A 68 15.53 -7.06 6.55
C GLU A 68 14.25 -7.01 5.71
N SER A 69 13.11 -7.41 6.26
CA SER A 69 11.83 -7.33 5.55
C SER A 69 11.37 -5.88 5.46
N VAL A 70 11.56 -5.11 6.53
CA VAL A 70 11.24 -3.68 6.56
C VAL A 70 12.08 -2.91 5.55
N LEU A 71 13.40 -3.17 5.51
CA LEU A 71 14.31 -2.52 4.57
C LEU A 71 13.95 -2.84 3.11
N ARG A 72 13.67 -4.10 2.79
CA ARG A 72 13.21 -4.50 1.46
C ARG A 72 11.90 -3.82 1.07
N ALA A 73 10.91 -3.83 1.96
CA ALA A 73 9.62 -3.19 1.72
C ALA A 73 9.75 -1.67 1.54
N ALA A 74 10.60 -1.02 2.35
CA ALA A 74 10.86 0.42 2.23
C ALA A 74 11.53 0.76 0.89
N GLN A 75 12.47 -0.05 0.42
CA GLN A 75 13.11 0.13 -0.89
C GLN A 75 12.12 -0.09 -2.03
N GLU A 76 11.27 -1.11 -1.94
CA GLU A 76 10.19 -1.37 -2.91
C GLU A 76 9.19 -0.21 -2.98
N ILE A 77 8.75 0.29 -1.82
CA ILE A 77 7.87 1.46 -1.71
C ILE A 77 8.54 2.70 -2.33
N LYS A 78 9.82 2.91 -2.03
CA LYS A 78 10.59 4.03 -2.59
C LYS A 78 10.69 3.94 -4.12
N MET A 79 10.94 2.76 -4.68
CA MET A 79 10.97 2.59 -6.14
C MET A 79 9.59 2.75 -6.79
N ARG A 80 8.51 2.37 -6.10
CA ARG A 80 7.14 2.44 -6.64
C ARG A 80 6.52 3.83 -6.56
N TYR A 81 6.82 4.58 -5.50
CA TYR A 81 6.11 5.83 -5.18
C TYR A 81 7.04 6.99 -4.82
N GLY A 82 8.33 6.73 -4.62
CA GLY A 82 9.32 7.80 -4.50
C GLY A 82 9.53 8.37 -5.89
N GLU A 83 9.17 9.63 -6.08
CA GLU A 83 9.40 10.33 -7.35
C GLU A 83 10.89 10.28 -7.72
N GLU A 84 11.22 9.54 -8.78
CA GLU A 84 12.48 9.70 -9.48
C GLU A 84 12.36 10.87 -10.48
N ASN A 85 12.28 12.10 -9.95
CA ASN A 85 12.76 13.27 -10.69
C ASN A 85 14.29 13.39 -10.53
N GLY A 86 14.99 12.26 -10.67
CA GLY A 86 16.44 12.17 -10.57
C GLY A 86 16.93 11.24 -11.66
N THR A 87 17.21 11.80 -12.82
CA THR A 87 17.95 11.16 -13.90
C THR A 87 19.30 10.68 -13.34
N TRP A 88 19.41 9.43 -12.90
CA TRP A 88 20.68 8.83 -12.54
C TRP A 88 21.38 8.35 -13.83
N MET A 89 21.89 9.31 -14.61
CA MET A 89 22.93 9.00 -15.59
C MET A 89 24.23 8.81 -14.82
N SER A 90 24.64 7.55 -14.68
CA SER A 90 26.01 7.19 -14.29
C SER A 90 26.80 7.03 -15.58
N SER A 91 27.76 7.94 -15.83
CA SER A 91 28.82 7.75 -16.84
C SER A 91 29.92 6.84 -16.31
#